data_AF-A0A257TZ36-F1
#
_entry.id   AF-A0A257TZ36-F1
#
_cell.length_a   1.000
_cell.length_b   1.000
_cell.length_c   1.000
_cell.angle_alpha   90.00
_cell.angle_beta   90.00
_cell.angle_gamma   90.00
#
_symmetry.space_group_name_H-M   'P 1'
#
loop_
_entity.id
_entity.type
_entity.pdbx_description
1 polymer ?
#
loop_
_entity_poly.entity_id
_entity_poly.type
_entity_poly.pdbx_seq_one_letter_code
_entity_poly.pdbx_strand_id
1 'polypeptide(L)'
;MNALFTTRNRRAAEIARALLRFAPTDLTLLLEGETGVGKSFVAARAHRAGRRGRPFVVVDCGAVPATLLASALFGHRAGAFTDATRPHRGLLERAADGTLVLDRVDALPSEGQTALLRVLEERSYAPVGTAVPRSFRARVIALADAGLQQRVDAGTFRPDLYHRLAGFHAQLPALRHRPEDILPFARAVLRRGRRQAQGRATLTDEA
;
A
#
# COMPACT_ATOMS: atom_id res chain seq x y z
N MET A 1 -12.28 4.48 23.08
CA MET A 1 -11.25 5.28 22.39
C MET A 1 -10.85 4.57 21.10
N ASN A 2 -11.25 5.11 19.95
CA ASN A 2 -10.98 4.49 18.65
C ASN A 2 -9.48 4.51 18.35
N ALA A 3 -8.89 3.33 18.15
CA ALA A 3 -7.56 3.15 17.59
C ALA A 3 -7.70 2.43 16.24
N LEU A 4 -6.77 2.67 15.31
CA LEU A 4 -6.87 2.10 13.96
C LEU A 4 -6.87 0.56 13.98
N PHE A 5 -6.13 -0.01 14.93
CA PHE A 5 -6.10 -1.44 15.26
C PHE A 5 -5.98 -1.66 16.77
N THR A 6 -6.41 -2.83 17.23
CA THR A 6 -6.37 -3.22 18.65
C THR A 6 -4.99 -3.75 19.01
N THR A 7 -4.45 -3.27 20.14
CA THR A 7 -3.17 -3.71 20.70
C THR A 7 -3.15 -3.38 22.19
N ARG A 8 -2.43 -4.17 22.98
CA ARG A 8 -2.10 -3.96 24.40
C ARG A 8 -0.72 -3.32 24.57
N ASN A 9 0.10 -3.31 23.52
CA ASN A 9 1.42 -2.70 23.54
C ASN A 9 1.35 -1.19 23.43
N ARG A 10 2.01 -0.48 24.36
CA ARG A 10 1.96 1.00 24.43
C ARG A 10 2.46 1.66 23.15
N ARG A 11 3.62 1.25 22.64
CA ARG A 11 4.23 1.81 21.42
C ARG A 11 3.34 1.56 20.20
N ALA A 12 2.83 0.34 20.05
CA ALA A 12 1.89 0.03 18.97
C ALA A 12 0.58 0.81 19.10
N ALA A 13 0.08 1.08 20.32
CA ALA A 13 -1.12 1.88 20.55
C ALA A 13 -0.92 3.37 20.21
N GLU A 14 0.28 3.91 20.43
CA GLU A 14 0.65 5.26 19.99
C GLU A 14 0.67 5.36 18.47
N ILE A 15 1.27 4.38 17.78
CA ILE A 15 1.26 4.27 16.32
C ILE A 15 -0.18 4.16 15.79
N ALA A 16 -1.00 3.30 16.38
CA ALA A 16 -2.39 3.11 15.96
C ALA A 16 -3.23 4.39 16.08
N ARG A 17 -2.99 5.18 17.13
CA ARG A 17 -3.65 6.49 17.34
C ARG A 17 -3.15 7.52 16.34
N ALA A 18 -1.84 7.60 16.11
CA ALA A 18 -1.27 8.52 15.14
C ALA A 18 -1.76 8.23 13.72
N LEU A 19 -1.75 6.96 13.30
CA LEU A 19 -2.28 6.55 12.00
C LEU A 19 -3.76 6.87 11.84
N LEU A 20 -4.57 6.74 12.91
CA LEU A 20 -5.97 7.15 12.87
C LEU A 20 -6.12 8.67 12.67
N ARG A 21 -5.28 9.48 13.33
CA ARG A 21 -5.30 10.95 13.16
C ARG A 21 -4.89 11.37 11.74
N PHE A 22 -3.89 10.71 11.16
CA PHE A 22 -3.44 11.02 9.80
C PHE A 22 -4.29 10.34 8.73
N ALA A 23 -5.13 9.35 9.06
CA ALA A 23 -5.98 8.65 8.11
C ALA A 23 -6.84 9.58 7.23
N PRO A 24 -7.52 10.63 7.71
CA PRO A 24 -8.31 11.52 6.85
C PRO A 24 -7.48 12.53 6.03
N THR A 25 -6.16 12.61 6.23
CA THR A 25 -5.31 13.59 5.52
C THR A 25 -4.78 13.05 4.18
N ASP A 26 -4.24 13.95 3.37
CA ASP A 26 -3.57 13.64 2.09
C ASP A 26 -2.09 13.27 2.25
N LEU A 27 -1.62 13.22 3.50
CA LEU A 27 -0.26 12.84 3.84
C LEU A 27 0.00 11.39 3.44
N THR A 28 1.13 11.17 2.75
CA THR A 28 1.63 9.84 2.46
C THR A 28 1.95 9.12 3.76
N LEU A 29 1.47 7.89 3.89
CA LEU A 29 1.81 7.03 5.01
C LEU A 29 2.86 6.01 4.57
N LEU A 30 4.03 6.02 5.20
CA LEU A 30 5.02 4.97 5.06
C LEU A 30 4.85 3.99 6.23
N LEU A 31 4.45 2.76 5.91
CA LEU A 31 4.33 1.66 6.86
C LEU A 31 5.51 0.72 6.68
N GLU A 32 6.44 0.75 7.63
CA GLU A 32 7.66 -0.07 7.60
C GLU A 32 7.58 -1.17 8.66
N GLY A 33 8.15 -2.33 8.38
CA GLY A 33 8.25 -3.44 9.34
C GLY A 33 8.48 -4.75 8.64
N GLU A 34 8.63 -5.85 9.38
CA GLU A 34 8.88 -7.16 8.79
C GLU A 34 7.67 -7.69 7.99
N THR A 35 7.89 -8.74 7.21
CA THR A 35 6.80 -9.49 6.58
C THR A 35 5.84 -10.03 7.64
N GLY A 36 4.54 -9.95 7.40
CA GLY A 36 3.52 -10.52 8.29
C GLY A 36 3.15 -9.69 9.52
N VAL A 37 3.75 -8.51 9.76
CA VAL A 37 3.39 -7.65 10.92
C VAL A 37 2.03 -6.95 10.80
N GLY A 38 1.37 -7.07 9.62
CA GLY A 38 0.04 -6.55 9.35
C GLY A 38 0.00 -5.25 8.55
N LYS A 39 1.07 -4.88 7.82
CA LYS A 39 1.16 -3.64 7.00
C LYS A 39 -0.08 -3.41 6.12
N SER A 40 -0.46 -4.40 5.31
CA SER A 40 -1.60 -4.30 4.39
C SER A 40 -2.95 -4.21 5.12
N PHE A 41 -3.08 -4.85 6.29
CA PHE A 41 -4.27 -4.69 7.15
C PHE A 41 -4.38 -3.26 7.69
N VAL A 42 -3.27 -2.69 8.17
CA VAL A 42 -3.22 -1.32 8.66
C VAL A 42 -3.53 -0.32 7.53
N ALA A 43 -2.99 -0.52 6.33
CA ALA A 43 -3.30 0.29 5.15
C ALA A 43 -4.81 0.29 4.81
N ALA A 44 -5.43 -0.89 4.78
CA ALA A 44 -6.87 -1.01 4.52
C ALA A 44 -7.71 -0.33 5.62
N ARG A 45 -7.29 -0.40 6.89
CA ARG A 45 -7.94 0.33 7.99
C ARG A 45 -7.78 1.83 7.84
N ALA A 46 -6.58 2.33 7.51
CA ALA A 46 -6.32 3.75 7.29
C ALA A 46 -7.18 4.30 6.15
N HIS A 47 -7.27 3.57 5.04
CA HIS A 47 -8.18 3.90 3.95
C HIS A 47 -9.64 3.97 4.41
N ARG A 48 -10.14 2.95 5.13
CA ARG A 48 -11.53 2.97 5.65
C ARG A 48 -11.80 4.10 6.63
N ALA A 49 -10.80 4.56 7.37
CA ALA A 49 -10.94 5.67 8.31
C ALA A 49 -10.90 7.04 7.62
N GLY A 50 -10.19 7.19 6.50
CA GLY A 50 -10.03 8.48 5.83
C GLY A 50 -10.77 8.67 4.51
N ARG A 51 -10.97 7.60 3.74
CA ARG A 51 -11.51 7.63 2.37
C ARG A 51 -12.52 6.49 2.14
N ARG A 52 -13.36 6.22 3.13
CA ARG A 52 -14.39 5.18 3.06
C ARG A 52 -15.26 5.36 1.81
N GLY A 53 -15.49 4.26 1.08
CA GLY A 53 -16.32 4.28 -0.13
C GLY A 53 -15.62 4.80 -1.39
N ARG A 54 -14.36 5.23 -1.29
CA ARG A 54 -13.51 5.57 -2.44
C ARG A 54 -12.70 4.34 -2.90
N PRO A 55 -12.12 4.35 -4.11
CA PRO A 55 -11.29 3.24 -4.57
C PRO A 55 -10.12 2.93 -3.63
N PHE A 56 -9.82 1.65 -3.47
CA PHE A 56 -8.65 1.15 -2.75
C PHE A 56 -7.86 0.24 -3.69
N VAL A 57 -6.81 0.80 -4.30
CA VAL A 57 -6.00 0.11 -5.30
C VAL A 57 -4.68 -0.28 -4.66
N VAL A 58 -4.35 -1.58 -4.71
CA VAL A 58 -3.09 -2.12 -4.19
C VAL A 58 -2.27 -2.63 -5.38
N VAL A 59 -0.99 -2.28 -5.41
CA VAL A 59 -0.01 -2.83 -6.34
C VAL A 59 1.17 -3.38 -5.54
N ASP A 60 1.58 -4.60 -5.89
CA ASP A 60 2.85 -5.15 -5.42
C ASP A 60 3.96 -4.71 -6.38
N CYS A 61 4.80 -3.79 -5.92
CA CYS A 61 5.87 -3.21 -6.71
C CYS A 61 6.94 -4.23 -7.12
N GLY A 62 7.09 -5.33 -6.38
CA GLY A 62 8.01 -6.41 -6.72
C GLY A 62 7.44 -7.44 -7.69
N ALA A 63 6.14 -7.42 -7.97
CA ALA A 63 5.49 -8.36 -8.87
C ALA A 63 5.35 -7.83 -10.31
N VAL A 64 5.50 -6.52 -10.51
CA VAL A 64 5.39 -5.89 -11.83
C VAL A 64 6.77 -5.89 -12.51
N PRO A 65 6.93 -6.53 -13.69
CA PRO A 65 8.18 -6.47 -14.44
C PRO A 65 8.58 -5.02 -14.74
N ALA A 66 9.88 -4.70 -14.64
CA ALA A 66 10.39 -3.34 -14.84
C ALA A 66 9.92 -2.74 -16.19
N THR A 67 9.95 -3.55 -17.26
CA THR A 67 9.51 -3.16 -18.60
C THR A 67 8.03 -2.79 -18.69
N LEU A 68 7.19 -3.31 -17.80
CA LEU A 68 5.75 -3.04 -17.77
C LEU A 68 5.36 -2.01 -16.71
N LEU A 69 6.31 -1.56 -15.88
CA LEU A 69 6.00 -0.73 -14.72
C LEU A 69 5.36 0.61 -15.12
N ALA A 70 5.89 1.29 -16.13
CA ALA A 70 5.33 2.54 -16.65
C ALA A 70 3.90 2.34 -17.18
N SER A 71 3.69 1.30 -17.99
CA SER A 71 2.39 0.94 -18.53
C SER A 71 1.38 0.57 -17.43
N ALA A 72 1.82 -0.16 -16.40
CA ALA A 72 0.97 -0.54 -15.26
C ALA A 72 0.60 0.67 -14.39
N LEU A 73 1.55 1.55 -14.08
CA LEU A 73 1.31 2.74 -13.26
C LEU A 73 0.47 3.78 -14.01
N PHE A 74 0.90 4.17 -15.20
CA PHE A 74 0.37 5.31 -15.96
C PHE A 74 -0.76 4.93 -16.90
N GLY A 75 -0.84 3.66 -17.30
CA GLY A 75 -1.65 3.24 -18.43
C GLY A 75 -0.97 3.55 -19.76
N HIS A 76 -1.61 3.16 -20.84
CA HIS A 76 -1.14 3.45 -22.19
C HIS A 76 -2.32 3.65 -23.14
N ARG A 77 -2.08 4.40 -24.22
CA ARG A 77 -2.98 4.45 -25.37
C ARG A 77 -2.73 3.26 -26.30
N ALA A 78 -3.73 2.90 -27.09
CA ALA A 78 -3.51 1.98 -28.20
C ALA A 78 -2.43 2.54 -29.16
N GLY A 79 -1.52 1.70 -29.61
CA GLY A 79 -0.39 2.06 -30.46
C GLY A 79 0.80 2.70 -29.73
N ALA A 80 0.80 2.76 -28.40
CA ALA A 80 1.91 3.36 -27.64
C ALA A 80 3.24 2.56 -27.75
N PHE A 81 3.15 1.26 -28.01
CA PHE A 81 4.26 0.35 -28.30
C PHE A 81 3.72 -0.84 -29.13
N THR A 82 4.59 -1.68 -29.66
CA THR A 82 4.24 -2.74 -30.63
C THR A 82 3.09 -3.64 -30.16
N ASP A 83 3.07 -4.01 -28.88
CA ASP A 83 2.03 -4.88 -28.31
C ASP A 83 0.79 -4.13 -27.76
N ALA A 84 0.77 -2.79 -27.83
CA ALA A 84 -0.30 -1.95 -27.28
C ALA A 84 -1.55 -1.92 -28.17
N THR A 85 -2.19 -3.07 -28.36
CA THR A 85 -3.36 -3.21 -29.26
C THR A 85 -4.63 -2.53 -28.72
N ARG A 86 -4.73 -2.31 -27.40
CA ARG A 86 -5.89 -1.70 -26.74
C ARG A 86 -5.44 -0.68 -25.69
N PRO A 87 -6.24 0.35 -25.38
CA PRO A 87 -5.90 1.25 -24.29
C PRO A 87 -5.99 0.54 -22.93
N HIS A 88 -5.11 0.91 -22.01
CA HIS A 88 -5.09 0.37 -20.64
C HIS A 88 -5.16 1.51 -19.62
N ARG A 89 -6.06 1.38 -18.64
CA ARG A 89 -6.14 2.29 -17.50
C ARG A 89 -5.12 1.89 -16.44
N GLY A 90 -4.15 2.78 -16.20
CA GLY A 90 -3.12 2.56 -15.19
C GLY A 90 -3.65 2.58 -13.75
N LEU A 91 -2.80 2.14 -12.83
CA LEU A 91 -3.08 2.12 -11.39
C LEU A 91 -3.41 3.50 -10.83
N LEU A 92 -2.73 4.54 -11.31
CA LEU A 92 -2.96 5.93 -10.91
C LEU A 92 -4.37 6.40 -11.28
N GLU A 93 -4.84 6.03 -12.47
CA GLU A 93 -6.20 6.33 -12.94
C GLU A 93 -7.24 5.57 -12.14
N ARG A 94 -7.00 4.28 -11.91
CA ARG A 94 -7.91 3.39 -11.15
C ARG A 94 -8.04 3.84 -9.69
N ALA A 95 -7.00 4.44 -9.12
CA ALA A 95 -7.02 4.95 -7.75
C ALA A 95 -7.89 6.21 -7.62
N ALA A 96 -8.10 6.97 -8.71
CA ALA A 96 -8.94 8.16 -8.77
C ALA A 96 -8.69 9.13 -7.58
N ASP A 97 -9.72 9.39 -6.77
CA ASP A 97 -9.65 10.16 -5.52
C ASP A 97 -9.70 9.25 -4.27
N GLY A 98 -9.28 8.01 -4.41
CA GLY A 98 -9.21 7.02 -3.36
C GLY A 98 -7.82 6.89 -2.75
N THR A 99 -7.32 5.67 -2.68
CA THR A 99 -6.00 5.34 -2.12
C THR A 99 -5.26 4.38 -3.03
N LEU A 100 -4.00 4.73 -3.35
CA LEU A 100 -3.02 3.86 -3.99
C LEU A 100 -2.09 3.31 -2.92
N VAL A 101 -2.07 2.00 -2.77
CA VAL A 101 -1.14 1.28 -1.88
C VAL A 101 -0.01 0.70 -2.70
N LEU A 102 1.21 1.09 -2.37
CA LEU A 102 2.44 0.57 -2.95
C LEU A 102 2.99 -0.49 -2.00
N ASP A 103 2.66 -1.75 -2.22
CA ASP A 103 3.18 -2.86 -1.43
C ASP A 103 4.59 -3.24 -1.90
N ARG A 104 5.49 -3.50 -0.95
CA ARG A 104 6.92 -3.73 -1.18
C ARG A 104 7.56 -2.63 -2.04
N VAL A 105 7.35 -1.36 -1.66
CA VAL A 105 7.91 -0.21 -2.39
C VAL A 105 9.45 -0.27 -2.48
N ASP A 106 10.09 -0.92 -1.52
CA ASP A 106 11.52 -1.18 -1.46
C ASP A 106 12.04 -2.11 -2.56
N ALA A 107 11.14 -2.82 -3.26
CA ALA A 107 11.45 -3.65 -4.42
C ALA A 107 11.35 -2.89 -5.76
N LEU A 108 11.04 -1.59 -5.76
CA LEU A 108 10.97 -0.80 -6.99
C LEU A 108 12.33 -0.69 -7.68
N PRO A 109 12.42 -0.95 -8.99
CA PRO A 109 13.62 -0.65 -9.77
C PRO A 109 13.84 0.87 -9.86
N SER A 110 15.08 1.30 -10.14
CA SER A 110 15.47 2.72 -10.19
C SER A 110 14.60 3.59 -11.11
N GLU A 111 14.22 3.05 -12.28
CA GLU A 111 13.29 3.69 -13.22
C GLU A 111 11.92 3.91 -12.60
N GLY A 112 11.43 2.91 -11.86
CA GLY A 112 10.20 2.97 -11.09
C GLY A 112 10.23 4.00 -9.97
N GLN A 113 11.35 4.09 -9.26
CA GLN A 113 11.57 5.09 -8.22
C GLN A 113 11.51 6.51 -8.80
N THR A 114 12.18 6.73 -9.94
CA THR A 114 12.18 8.03 -10.65
C THR A 114 10.79 8.41 -11.15
N ALA A 115 10.08 7.45 -11.73
CA ALA A 115 8.74 7.64 -12.26
C ALA A 115 7.74 7.96 -11.13
N LEU A 116 7.81 7.22 -10.02
CA LEU A 116 6.96 7.46 -8.86
C LEU A 116 7.23 8.82 -8.21
N LEU A 117 8.50 9.21 -8.06
CA LEU A 117 8.88 10.50 -7.50
C LEU A 117 8.22 11.65 -8.25
N ARG A 118 8.34 11.68 -9.59
CA ARG A 118 7.73 12.72 -10.44
C ARG A 118 6.22 12.85 -10.21
N VAL A 119 5.51 11.72 -10.11
CA VAL A 119 4.07 11.72 -9.85
C VAL A 119 3.72 12.30 -8.48
N LEU A 120 4.51 11.95 -7.46
CA LEU A 120 4.28 12.43 -6.10
C LEU A 120 4.57 13.93 -5.97
N GLU A 121 5.53 14.45 -6.73
CA GLU A 121 5.89 15.87 -6.78
C GLU A 121 4.88 16.69 -7.59
N GLU A 122 4.65 16.31 -8.84
CA GLU A 122 3.82 17.08 -9.78
C GLU A 122 2.32 16.91 -9.51
N ARG A 123 1.92 15.83 -8.81
CA ARG A 123 0.50 15.43 -8.67
C ARG A 123 -0.20 15.32 -10.03
N SER A 124 0.55 14.93 -11.05
CA SER A 124 0.07 14.61 -12.39
C SER A 124 0.87 13.48 -13.00
N TYR A 125 0.33 12.89 -14.06
CA TYR A 125 0.99 11.86 -14.84
C TYR A 125 0.44 11.86 -16.28
N ALA A 126 1.21 11.36 -17.24
CA ALA A 126 0.74 11.14 -18.59
C ALA A 126 0.78 9.64 -18.92
N PRO A 127 -0.29 9.03 -19.46
CA PRO A 127 -0.23 7.67 -19.97
C PRO A 127 0.85 7.51 -21.05
N VAL A 128 1.40 6.32 -21.20
CA VAL A 128 2.40 6.05 -22.23
C VAL A 128 1.78 6.29 -23.62
N GLY A 129 2.53 6.98 -24.49
CA GLY A 129 2.07 7.36 -25.83
C GLY A 129 1.16 8.59 -25.87
N THR A 130 1.12 9.42 -24.82
CA THR A 130 0.44 10.72 -24.83
C THR A 130 1.23 11.76 -24.03
N ALA A 131 1.22 13.01 -24.51
CA ALA A 131 1.78 14.16 -23.78
C ALA A 131 0.75 14.87 -22.89
N VAL A 132 -0.54 14.49 -22.99
CA VAL A 132 -1.62 15.12 -22.22
C VAL A 132 -1.57 14.65 -20.75
N PRO A 133 -1.27 15.54 -19.79
CA PRO A 133 -1.21 15.17 -18.38
C PRO A 133 -2.61 14.97 -17.80
N ARG A 134 -2.68 14.13 -16.77
CA ARG A 134 -3.86 13.84 -15.96
C ARG A 134 -3.53 14.09 -14.50
N SER A 135 -4.49 14.62 -13.75
CA SER A 135 -4.31 14.91 -12.32
C SER A 135 -4.30 13.62 -11.48
N PHE A 136 -3.36 13.53 -10.54
CA PHE A 136 -3.27 12.47 -9.55
C PHE A 136 -3.74 12.96 -8.17
N ARG A 137 -4.91 12.47 -7.74
CA ARG A 137 -5.59 12.92 -6.50
C ARG A 137 -5.67 11.86 -5.42
N ALA A 138 -5.26 10.63 -5.72
CA ALA A 138 -5.31 9.56 -4.74
C ALA A 138 -4.29 9.82 -3.63
N ARG A 139 -4.63 9.40 -2.43
CA ARG A 139 -3.66 9.31 -1.35
C ARG A 139 -2.73 8.12 -1.60
N VAL A 140 -1.45 8.26 -1.21
CA VAL A 140 -0.49 7.16 -1.24
C VAL A 140 -0.27 6.56 0.15
N ILE A 141 -0.25 5.23 0.23
CA ILE A 141 0.26 4.47 1.38
C ILE A 141 1.36 3.53 0.86
N ALA A 142 2.59 3.70 1.33
CA ALA A 142 3.70 2.85 0.95
C ALA A 142 3.96 1.82 2.04
N LEU A 143 4.12 0.56 1.65
CA LEU A 143 4.50 -0.54 2.53
C LEU A 143 5.92 -0.95 2.17
N ALA A 144 6.80 -0.95 3.15
CA ALA A 144 8.19 -1.35 2.99
C ALA A 144 8.54 -2.45 3.98
N ASP A 145 9.51 -3.28 3.62
CA ASP A 145 10.19 -4.12 4.60
C ASP A 145 11.07 -3.30 5.54
N ALA A 146 11.44 -3.91 6.67
CA ALA A 146 12.31 -3.27 7.63
C ALA A 146 13.66 -2.92 6.97
N GLY A 147 14.10 -1.70 7.21
CA GLY A 147 15.39 -1.21 6.81
C GLY A 147 15.44 -0.48 5.47
N LEU A 148 14.39 0.28 5.15
CA LEU A 148 14.37 1.11 3.95
C LEU A 148 15.47 2.19 3.99
N GLN A 149 15.78 2.73 5.16
CA GLN A 149 16.88 3.70 5.33
C GLN A 149 18.24 3.08 4.96
N GLN A 150 18.53 1.84 5.36
CA GLN A 150 19.79 1.19 4.98
C GLN A 150 19.90 1.02 3.45
N ARG A 151 18.77 0.86 2.75
CA ARG A 151 18.76 0.80 1.27
C ARG A 151 19.06 2.16 0.64
N VAL A 152 18.63 3.24 1.28
CA VAL A 152 19.01 4.61 0.90
C VAL A 152 20.50 4.80 1.08
N ASP A 153 21.02 4.42 2.25
CA ASP A 153 22.46 4.55 2.57
C ASP A 153 23.33 3.69 1.63
N ALA A 154 22.81 2.53 1.20
CA ALA A 154 23.45 1.66 0.21
C ALA A 154 23.28 2.11 -1.25
N GLY A 155 22.59 3.21 -1.53
CA GLY A 155 22.37 3.74 -2.88
C GLY A 155 21.40 2.92 -3.75
N THR A 156 20.67 1.97 -3.16
CA THR A 156 19.69 1.12 -3.87
C THR A 156 18.27 1.68 -3.82
N PHE A 157 18.03 2.68 -2.97
CA PHE A 157 16.79 3.43 -2.90
C PHE A 157 17.08 4.93 -2.91
N ARG A 158 16.34 5.71 -3.69
CA ARG A 158 16.62 7.14 -3.80
C ARG A 158 16.22 7.89 -2.52
N PRO A 159 17.09 8.78 -2.00
CA PRO A 159 16.80 9.54 -0.78
C PRO A 159 15.63 10.51 -0.94
N ASP A 160 15.49 11.14 -2.12
CA ASP A 160 14.39 12.06 -2.43
C ASP A 160 13.02 11.37 -2.38
N LEU A 161 12.91 10.19 -2.98
CA LEU A 161 11.72 9.37 -2.92
C LEU A 161 11.41 8.91 -1.49
N TYR A 162 12.44 8.51 -0.72
CA TYR A 162 12.26 8.13 0.68
C TYR A 162 11.61 9.26 1.47
N HIS A 163 12.17 10.48 1.39
CA HIS A 163 11.63 11.63 2.11
C HIS A 163 10.22 12.00 1.63
N ARG A 164 9.93 11.83 0.34
CA ARG A 164 8.58 12.09 -0.20
C ARG A 164 7.53 11.07 0.27
N LEU A 165 7.93 9.81 0.46
CA LEU A 165 7.07 8.76 0.98
C LEU A 165 6.90 8.83 2.50
N ALA A 166 7.94 9.28 3.22
CA ALA A 166 7.98 9.37 4.67
C ALA A 166 7.21 10.58 5.25
N GLY A 167 6.06 10.96 4.67
CA GLY A 167 5.23 12.04 5.17
C GLY A 167 4.77 11.80 6.62
N PHE A 168 4.19 10.63 6.88
CA PHE A 168 4.14 10.05 8.22
C PHE A 168 4.71 8.63 8.18
N HIS A 169 5.81 8.42 8.90
CA HIS A 169 6.49 7.14 8.99
C HIS A 169 6.05 6.37 10.25
N ALA A 170 5.48 5.18 10.06
CA ALA A 170 5.14 4.24 11.11
C ALA A 170 5.92 2.94 10.98
N GLN A 171 6.84 2.71 11.91
CA GLN A 171 7.50 1.43 12.09
C GLN A 171 6.63 0.49 12.93
N LEU A 172 6.04 -0.51 12.29
CA LEU A 172 5.19 -1.50 12.93
C LEU A 172 6.08 -2.55 13.63
N PRO A 173 5.98 -2.70 14.96
CA PRO A 173 6.81 -3.66 15.69
C PRO A 173 6.44 -5.11 15.33
N ALA A 174 7.46 -5.94 15.12
CA ALA A 174 7.30 -7.38 15.03
C ALA A 174 6.64 -7.95 16.30
N LEU A 175 5.95 -9.09 16.17
CA LEU A 175 5.15 -9.65 17.27
C LEU A 175 6.00 -10.00 18.51
N ARG A 176 7.27 -10.38 18.32
CA ARG A 176 8.24 -10.62 19.40
C ARG A 176 8.54 -9.40 20.28
N HIS A 177 8.31 -8.19 19.77
CA HIS A 177 8.47 -6.94 20.51
C HIS A 177 7.14 -6.43 21.13
N ARG A 178 6.06 -7.22 21.02
CA ARG A 178 4.73 -6.96 21.60
C ARG A 178 4.10 -8.27 22.10
N PRO A 179 4.74 -9.00 23.02
CA PRO A 179 4.26 -10.31 23.47
C PRO A 179 2.83 -10.30 24.04
N GLU A 180 2.41 -9.19 24.65
CA GLU A 180 1.06 -8.95 25.16
C GLU A 180 -0.04 -9.02 24.08
N ASP A 181 0.32 -8.88 22.80
CA ASP A 181 -0.60 -8.99 21.66
C ASP A 181 -0.71 -10.42 21.10
N ILE A 182 0.19 -11.33 21.48
CA ILE A 182 0.21 -12.70 20.93
C ILE A 182 -1.11 -13.43 21.21
N LEU A 183 -1.53 -13.51 22.47
CA LEU A 183 -2.75 -14.22 22.87
C LEU A 183 -4.02 -13.58 22.27
N PRO A 184 -4.24 -12.26 22.35
CA PRO A 184 -5.36 -11.61 21.67
C PRO A 184 -5.39 -11.89 20.16
N PHE A 185 -4.24 -11.83 19.48
CA PHE A 185 -4.14 -12.08 18.04
C PHE A 185 -4.46 -13.54 17.69
N ALA A 186 -3.86 -14.50 18.40
CA ALA A 186 -4.13 -15.93 18.21
C ALA A 186 -5.63 -16.25 18.37
N ARG A 187 -6.27 -15.70 19.41
CA ARG A 187 -7.72 -15.85 19.62
C ARG A 187 -8.54 -15.26 18.47
N ALA A 188 -8.14 -14.11 17.94
CA ALA A 188 -8.83 -13.47 16.80
C ALA A 188 -8.70 -14.31 15.52
N VAL A 189 -7.50 -14.85 15.25
CA VAL A 189 -7.25 -15.74 14.11
C VAL A 189 -8.08 -17.02 14.21
N LEU A 190 -8.09 -17.68 15.38
CA LEU A 190 -8.89 -18.89 15.61
C LEU A 190 -10.40 -18.64 15.39
N ARG A 191 -10.92 -17.52 15.90
CA ARG A 191 -12.33 -17.13 15.67
C ARG A 191 -12.62 -16.90 14.19
N ARG A 192 -11.70 -16.28 13.45
CA ARG A 192 -11.86 -16.05 12.01
C ARG A 192 -11.85 -17.36 11.23
N GLY A 193 -10.94 -18.28 11.56
CA GLY A 193 -10.87 -19.60 10.93
C GLY A 193 -12.15 -20.41 11.14
N ARG A 194 -12.70 -20.41 12.35
CA ARG A 194 -13.99 -21.08 12.64
C ARG A 194 -15.15 -20.53 11.81
N ARG A 195 -15.24 -19.21 11.67
CA ARG A 195 -16.28 -18.56 10.83
C ARG A 195 -16.14 -18.91 9.35
N GLN A 196 -14.91 -19.03 8.84
CA GLN A 196 -14.67 -19.41 7.45
C GLN A 196 -14.97 -20.88 7.18
N ALA A 197 -14.71 -21.77 8.16
CA ALA A 197 -15.05 -23.19 8.07
C ALA A 197 -16.58 -23.43 8.16
N GLN A 198 -17.30 -22.65 8.98
CA GLN A 198 -18.76 -22.75 9.11
C GLN A 198 -19.53 -22.21 7.91
N GLY A 199 -18.91 -21.40 7.04
CA GLY A 199 -19.55 -20.83 5.85
C GLY A 199 -19.46 -21.68 4.57
N ARG A 200 -19.03 -22.96 4.67
CA ARG A 200 -18.78 -23.84 3.51
C ARG A 200 -19.42 -25.23 3.58
N ALA A 201 -20.26 -25.51 4.57
CA ALA A 201 -20.96 -26.78 4.68
C ALA A 201 -22.47 -26.61 4.43
N THR A 202 -22.87 -26.73 3.17
CA THR A 202 -24.21 -27.21 2.81
C THR A 202 -24.03 -28.65 2.36
N LEU A 203 -24.51 -29.60 3.15
CA LEU A 203 -24.76 -30.96 2.67
C LEU A 203 -25.96 -30.84 1.73
N THR A 204 -25.77 -31.15 0.45
CA THR A 204 -26.88 -31.41 -0.47
C THR A 204 -27.36 -32.83 -0.19
N ASP A 205 -28.66 -32.99 0.07
CA ASP A 205 -29.32 -34.28 0.30
C ASP A 205 -29.45 -35.09 -1.00
N GLU A 206 -28.31 -35.46 -1.60
CA GLU A 206 -28.25 -36.53 -2.60
C GLU A 206 -27.12 -37.48 -2.19
N ALA A 207 -27.50 -38.47 -1.39
CA ALA A 207 -26.79 -39.71 -1.11
C ALA A 207 -27.75 -40.88 -1.34
#